data_AF-A0A1A8QBH4-F1
#
_entry.id   AF-A0A1A8QBH4-F1
#
_cell.length_a   1.000
_cell.length_b   1.000
_cell.length_c   1.000
_cell.angle_alpha   90.00
_cell.angle_beta   90.00
_cell.angle_gamma   90.00
#
_symmetry.space_group_name_H-M   'P 1'
#
loop_
_entity.id
_entity.type
_entity.pdbx_description
1 polymer ?
#
loop_
_entity_poly.entity_id
_entity_poly.type
_entity_poly.pdbx_seq_one_letter_code
_entity_poly.pdbx_strand_id
1 'polypeptide(L)'
;TFGSGEQFAIRDCSIKVSFHKATQVYEWFQDHPRFSILYLPPCSPFLNPTEEFFSAWRWKVYERNPQSQVPLLQAMEEACRDVAFEACQGFMRHSRRYFQRCLDQEDITCDVDEALWPERTEA
;
A
#
# COMPACT_ATOMS: atom_id res chain seq x y z
N THR A 1 -19.70 -7.25 -3.27
CA THR A 1 -19.86 -6.18 -4.27
C THR A 1 -19.72 -4.86 -3.55
N PHE A 2 -18.69 -4.08 -3.88
CA PHE A 2 -18.59 -2.71 -3.37
C PHE A 2 -19.72 -1.90 -4.01
N GLY A 3 -20.63 -1.37 -3.20
CA GLY A 3 -21.78 -0.60 -3.66
C GLY A 3 -21.34 0.67 -4.38
N SER A 4 -22.05 1.05 -5.43
CA SER A 4 -21.79 2.25 -6.21
C SER A 4 -22.04 3.51 -5.36
N GLY A 5 -20.98 4.10 -4.81
CA GLY A 5 -21.05 5.46 -4.25
C GLY A 5 -20.05 5.81 -3.15
N GLU A 6 -19.68 4.86 -2.31
CA GLU A 6 -18.74 5.09 -1.20
C GLU A 6 -17.31 4.71 -1.58
N GLN A 7 -16.40 5.67 -1.40
CA GLN A 7 -14.97 5.46 -1.57
C GLN A 7 -14.31 5.39 -0.19
N PHE A 8 -13.36 4.49 -0.02
CA PHE A 8 -12.62 4.36 1.22
C PHE A 8 -11.22 4.90 1.02
N ALA A 9 -10.81 5.84 1.87
CA ALA A 9 -9.42 6.22 2.01
C ALA A 9 -8.82 5.38 3.14
N ILE A 10 -8.11 4.32 2.76
CA ILE A 10 -7.34 3.53 3.72
C ILE A 10 -6.13 4.36 4.11
N ARG A 11 -6.01 4.57 5.41
CA ARG A 11 -4.96 5.38 5.97
C ARG A 11 -4.03 4.48 6.75
N ASP A 12 -2.77 4.50 6.36
CA ASP A 12 -1.74 3.91 7.18
C ASP A 12 -1.71 4.66 8.52
N CYS A 13 -2.08 3.97 9.59
CA CYS A 13 -1.85 4.42 10.95
C CYS A 13 -0.63 3.67 11.51
N SER A 14 0.41 3.48 10.69
CA SER A 14 1.76 3.41 11.22
C SER A 14 1.91 4.62 12.14
N ILE A 15 2.08 4.33 13.42
CA ILE A 15 1.99 5.24 14.55
C ILE A 15 2.98 6.43 14.48
N LYS A 16 3.77 6.53 13.39
CA LYS A 16 4.89 7.44 13.17
C LYS A 16 4.61 8.61 12.23
N VAL A 17 3.48 8.65 11.51
CA VAL A 17 3.24 9.69 10.49
C VAL A 17 2.22 10.74 10.98
N SER A 18 2.71 11.82 11.58
CA SER A 18 1.88 12.83 12.26
C SER A 18 1.05 13.71 11.31
N PHE A 19 1.51 13.94 10.07
CA PHE A 19 0.79 14.77 9.09
C PHE A 19 -0.55 14.17 8.68
N HIS A 20 -0.73 12.86 8.91
CA HIS A 20 -2.04 12.25 8.73
C HIS A 20 -3.07 12.78 9.76
N LYS A 21 -2.64 13.26 10.92
CA LYS A 21 -3.56 13.77 11.94
C LYS A 21 -3.73 15.30 11.84
N ALA A 22 -3.22 15.93 10.79
CA ALA A 22 -3.33 17.37 10.59
C ALA A 22 -4.80 17.79 10.39
N THR A 23 -5.18 18.92 10.99
CA THR A 23 -6.54 19.48 10.92
C THR A 23 -7.03 19.63 9.49
N GLN A 24 -6.17 20.13 8.59
CA GLN A 24 -6.50 20.30 7.17
C GLN A 24 -6.95 19.00 6.49
N VAL A 25 -6.40 17.85 6.91
CA VAL A 25 -6.82 16.57 6.35
C VAL A 25 -8.20 16.19 6.87
N TYR A 26 -8.48 16.41 8.16
CA TYR A 26 -9.81 16.16 8.71
C TYR A 26 -10.88 17.05 8.08
N GLU A 27 -10.60 18.34 7.93
CA GLU A 27 -11.48 19.30 7.26
C GLU A 27 -11.81 18.85 5.83
N TRP A 28 -10.80 18.42 5.07
CA TRP A 28 -11.04 17.90 3.72
C TRP A 28 -12.00 16.71 3.69
N PHE A 29 -11.88 15.74 4.61
CA PHE A 29 -12.81 14.61 4.66
C PHE A 29 -14.23 15.01 5.10
N GLN A 30 -14.38 16.04 5.92
CA GLN A 30 -15.69 16.59 6.27
C GLN A 30 -16.40 17.20 5.05
N ASP A 31 -15.64 17.90 4.20
CA ASP A 31 -16.15 18.50 2.96
C ASP A 31 -16.43 17.45 1.86
N HIS A 32 -15.92 16.23 2.02
CA HIS A 32 -16.01 15.15 1.02
C HIS A 32 -16.62 13.86 1.61
N PRO A 33 -17.93 13.85 1.95
CA PRO A 33 -18.57 12.76 2.67
C PRO A 33 -18.64 11.42 1.91
N ARG A 34 -18.33 11.42 0.61
CA ARG A 34 -18.18 10.19 -0.18
C ARG A 34 -16.96 9.37 0.23
N PHE A 35 -16.03 9.96 0.97
CA PHE A 35 -14.81 9.32 1.42
C PHE A 35 -14.84 9.03 2.92
N SER A 36 -14.60 7.78 3.28
CA SER A 36 -14.44 7.37 4.68
C SER A 36 -12.97 7.09 5.00
N ILE A 37 -12.52 7.55 6.18
CA ILE A 37 -11.18 7.26 6.69
C ILE A 37 -11.23 5.89 7.39
N LEU A 38 -10.36 4.97 6.98
CA LEU A 38 -10.12 3.71 7.68
C LEU A 38 -8.73 3.74 8.31
N TYR A 39 -8.65 3.48 9.61
CA TYR A 39 -7.39 3.41 10.35
C TYR A 39 -6.93 1.97 10.45
N LEU A 40 -5.67 1.73 10.10
CA LEU A 40 -5.03 0.44 10.31
C LEU A 40 -4.43 0.34 11.72
N PRO A 41 -4.30 -0.85 12.30
CA PRO A 41 -3.50 -1.06 13.50
C PRO A 41 -2.05 -0.58 13.33
N PRO A 42 -1.35 -0.16 14.41
CA PRO A 42 0.07 0.12 14.36
C PRO A 42 0.88 -1.11 13.91
N CYS A 43 1.93 -0.87 13.12
CA CYS A 43 2.89 -1.91 12.69
C CYS A 43 2.27 -3.08 11.90
N SER A 44 1.15 -2.86 11.20
CA SER A 44 0.49 -3.88 10.36
C SER A 44 0.55 -3.54 8.87
N PRO A 45 1.74 -3.46 8.24
CA PRO A 45 1.90 -3.09 6.83
C PRO A 45 1.15 -4.04 5.89
N PHE A 46 0.98 -5.31 6.27
CA PHE A 46 0.23 -6.32 5.53
C PHE A 46 -1.28 -6.04 5.36
N LEU A 47 -1.82 -5.13 6.17
CA LEU A 47 -3.20 -4.65 6.02
C LEU A 47 -3.30 -3.47 5.04
N ASN A 48 -2.18 -2.86 4.66
CA ASN A 48 -2.13 -1.73 3.75
C ASN A 48 -1.76 -2.21 2.33
N PRO A 49 -2.73 -2.34 1.40
CA PRO A 49 -2.44 -2.73 0.02
C PRO A 49 -1.51 -1.73 -0.71
N THR A 50 -1.36 -0.50 -0.20
CA THR A 50 -0.40 0.47 -0.72
C THR A 50 1.05 0.05 -0.49
N GLU A 51 1.35 -0.66 0.62
CA GLU A 51 2.70 -1.17 0.88
C GLU A 51 3.11 -2.20 -0.18
N GLU A 52 2.19 -3.08 -0.56
CA GLU A 52 2.43 -4.09 -1.59
C GLU A 52 2.60 -3.46 -2.98
N PHE A 53 1.83 -2.39 -3.27
CA PHE A 53 2.06 -1.56 -4.45
C PHE A 53 3.48 -0.96 -4.44
N PHE A 54 3.89 -0.35 -3.32
CA PHE A 54 5.23 0.25 -3.22
C PHE A 54 6.34 -0.79 -3.37
N SER A 55 6.16 -1.99 -2.82
CA SER A 55 7.11 -3.10 -3.02
C SER A 55 7.23 -3.51 -4.49
N ALA A 56 6.11 -3.70 -5.19
CA ALA A 56 6.11 -4.05 -6.61
C ALA A 56 6.69 -2.92 -7.50
N TRP A 57 6.32 -1.68 -7.20
CA TRP A 57 6.79 -0.49 -7.92
C TRP A 57 8.29 -0.27 -7.73
N ARG A 58 8.79 -0.45 -6.49
CA ARG A 58 10.22 -0.33 -6.16
C ARG A 58 11.09 -1.24 -7.02
N TRP A 59 10.69 -2.50 -7.23
CA TRP A 59 11.43 -3.42 -8.08
C TRP A 59 11.53 -2.92 -9.53
N LYS A 60 10.41 -2.47 -10.09
CA LYS A 60 10.35 -1.90 -11.45
C LYS A 60 11.21 -0.65 -11.58
N VAL A 61 11.32 0.18 -10.54
CA VAL A 61 12.26 1.32 -10.50
C VAL A 61 13.70 0.84 -10.47
N TYR A 62 14.02 -0.21 -9.69
CA TYR A 62 15.37 -0.76 -9.63
C TYR A 62 15.84 -1.40 -10.93
N GLU A 63 14.97 -2.12 -11.65
CA GLU A 63 15.28 -2.69 -12.96
C GLU A 63 15.74 -1.63 -13.97
N ARG A 64 15.33 -0.37 -13.79
CA ARG A 64 15.71 0.77 -14.65
C ARG A 64 17.05 1.41 -14.28
N ASN A 65 17.62 1.05 -13.13
CA ASN A 65 18.94 1.49 -12.66
C ASN A 65 19.21 3.01 -12.83
N PRO A 66 18.37 3.90 -12.27
CA PRO A 66 18.54 5.35 -12.44
C PRO A 66 19.82 5.85 -11.76
N GLN A 67 20.62 6.66 -12.47
CA GLN A 67 21.94 7.11 -12.02
C GLN A 67 21.95 8.51 -11.39
N SER A 68 20.83 9.24 -11.40
CA SER A 68 20.70 10.54 -10.76
C SER A 68 19.23 10.89 -10.50
N GLN A 69 18.98 12.04 -9.85
CA GLN A 69 17.64 12.43 -9.40
C GLN A 69 16.63 12.61 -10.54
N VAL A 70 17.01 13.24 -11.65
CA VAL A 70 16.10 13.46 -12.78
C VAL A 70 15.71 12.13 -13.45
N PRO A 71 16.67 11.24 -13.81
CA PRO A 71 16.36 9.87 -14.25
C PRO A 71 15.56 9.05 -13.24
N LEU A 72 15.74 9.26 -11.93
CA LEU A 72 14.96 8.55 -10.91
C LEU A 72 13.47 8.91 -10.99
N LEU A 73 13.15 10.20 -11.09
CA LEU A 73 11.75 10.65 -11.21
C LEU A 73 11.08 10.09 -12.48
N GLN A 74 11.82 10.08 -13.59
CA GLN A 74 11.32 9.48 -14.84
C GLN A 74 11.13 7.96 -14.70
N ALA A 75 12.09 7.26 -14.10
CA ALA A 75 12.00 5.82 -13.85
C ALA A 75 10.82 5.48 -12.92
N MET A 76 10.56 6.30 -11.91
CA MET A 76 9.41 6.21 -11.01
C MET A 76 8.08 6.34 -11.78
N GLU A 77 7.97 7.32 -12.67
CA GLU A 77 6.77 7.55 -13.47
C GLU A 77 6.51 6.40 -14.46
N GLU A 78 7.55 5.94 -15.15
CA GLU A 78 7.48 4.82 -16.08
C GLU A 78 7.15 3.50 -15.36
N ALA A 79 7.83 3.21 -14.25
CA ALA A 79 7.57 2.02 -13.44
C ALA A 79 6.15 1.98 -12.88
N CYS A 80 5.55 3.14 -12.58
CA CYS A 80 4.17 3.22 -12.11
C CYS A 80 3.19 2.75 -13.19
N ARG A 81 3.41 3.13 -14.46
CA ARG A 81 2.59 2.69 -15.60
C ARG A 81 2.66 1.18 -15.86
N ASP A 82 3.74 0.54 -15.45
CA ASP A 82 3.95 -0.90 -15.60
C ASP A 82 3.25 -1.75 -14.51
N VAL A 83 2.67 -1.12 -13.49
CA VAL A 83 1.86 -1.84 -12.50
C VAL A 83 0.46 -2.04 -13.08
N ALA A 84 0.16 -3.28 -13.44
CA ALA A 84 -1.12 -3.65 -14.02
C ALA A 84 -2.28 -3.42 -13.04
N PHE A 85 -3.45 -3.05 -13.58
CA PHE A 85 -4.67 -2.87 -12.79
C PHE A 85 -5.06 -4.15 -12.02
N GLU A 86 -4.87 -5.31 -12.64
CA GLU A 86 -5.11 -6.63 -12.06
C GLU A 86 -4.21 -6.90 -10.87
N ALA A 87 -2.97 -6.36 -10.89
CA ALA A 87 -2.05 -6.44 -9.76
C ALA A 87 -2.57 -5.61 -8.58
N CYS A 88 -3.08 -4.39 -8.82
CA CYS A 88 -3.72 -3.57 -7.78
C CYS A 88 -4.92 -4.30 -7.14
N GLN A 89 -5.75 -4.97 -7.94
CA GLN A 89 -6.82 -5.82 -7.40
C GLN A 89 -6.26 -7.00 -6.59
N GLY A 90 -5.12 -7.56 -7.01
CA GLY A 90 -4.36 -8.57 -6.28
C GLY A 90 -3.96 -8.11 -4.88
N PHE A 91 -3.34 -6.93 -4.78
CA PHE A 91 -2.91 -6.33 -3.52
C PHE A 91 -4.09 -6.12 -2.55
N MET A 92 -5.22 -5.62 -3.08
CA MET A 92 -6.47 -5.49 -2.30
C MET A 92 -7.01 -6.83 -1.82
N ARG A 93 -6.90 -7.89 -2.62
CA ARG A 93 -7.32 -9.24 -2.20
C ARG A 93 -6.37 -9.83 -1.17
N HIS A 94 -5.07 -9.61 -1.32
CA HIS A 94 -4.04 -10.13 -0.42
C HIS A 94 -4.18 -9.51 0.97
N SER A 95 -4.27 -8.19 1.09
CA SER A 95 -4.47 -7.51 2.39
C SER A 95 -5.73 -8.00 3.12
N ARG A 96 -6.83 -8.20 2.38
CA ARG A 96 -8.11 -8.71 2.93
C ARG A 96 -8.01 -10.11 3.53
N ARG A 97 -7.04 -10.94 3.12
CA ARG A 97 -6.87 -12.30 3.68
C ARG A 97 -6.46 -12.27 5.16
N TYR A 98 -5.86 -11.18 5.61
CA TYR A 98 -5.41 -11.04 7.00
C TYR A 98 -6.50 -10.49 7.93
N PHE A 99 -7.62 -9.97 7.39
CA PHE A 99 -8.64 -9.30 8.21
C PHE A 99 -9.24 -10.23 9.26
N GLN A 100 -9.61 -11.45 8.87
CA GLN A 100 -10.19 -12.42 9.78
C GLN A 100 -9.18 -12.83 10.86
N ARG A 101 -7.93 -13.10 10.46
CA ARG A 101 -6.84 -13.46 11.38
C ARG A 101 -6.57 -12.37 12.42
N CYS A 102 -6.65 -11.09 12.02
CA CYS A 102 -6.56 -9.96 12.95
C CYS A 102 -7.75 -9.89 13.92
N LEU A 103 -8.98 -10.17 13.45
CA LEU A 103 -10.17 -10.23 14.31
C LEU A 103 -10.08 -11.37 15.32
N ASP A 104 -9.48 -12.49 14.91
CA ASP A 104 -9.24 -13.67 15.73
C ASP A 104 -8.00 -13.51 16.65
N GLN A 105 -7.33 -12.35 16.59
CA GLN A 105 -6.15 -12.02 17.39
C GLN A 105 -5.00 -13.02 17.23
N GLU A 106 -4.88 -13.59 16.03
CA GLU A 106 -3.75 -14.45 15.71
C GLU A 106 -2.44 -13.68 15.78
N ASP A 107 -1.37 -14.37 16.20
CA ASP A 107 0.00 -13.88 16.03
C ASP A 107 0.41 -14.05 14.57
N ILE A 108 0.40 -12.93 13.82
CA ILE A 108 0.69 -12.92 12.39
C ILE A 108 2.15 -12.52 12.20
N THR A 109 3.01 -13.51 11.95
CA THR A 109 4.35 -13.25 11.41
C THR A 109 4.18 -12.78 9.96
N CYS A 110 4.30 -11.48 9.74
CA CYS A 110 4.30 -10.93 8.40
C CYS A 110 5.61 -10.19 8.16
N ASP A 111 6.61 -10.95 7.71
CA ASP A 111 7.73 -10.39 7.00
C ASP A 111 7.23 -10.04 5.60
N VAL A 112 6.88 -8.77 5.42
CA VAL A 112 6.51 -8.18 4.11
C VAL A 112 7.61 -8.45 3.08
N ASP A 113 8.85 -8.68 3.54
CA ASP A 113 10.01 -8.99 2.73
C ASP A 113 10.11 -10.48 2.31
N GLU A 114 9.71 -11.45 3.14
CA GLU A 114 9.83 -12.89 2.80
C GLU A 114 8.74 -13.37 1.82
N ALA A 115 7.52 -12.84 1.91
CA ALA A 115 6.42 -13.27 1.03
C ALA A 115 6.54 -12.72 -0.41
N LEU A 116 7.40 -11.72 -0.64
CA LEU A 116 7.51 -11.01 -1.91
C LEU A 116 8.81 -11.31 -2.67
N TRP A 117 9.71 -12.11 -2.11
CA TRP A 117 11.03 -12.33 -2.67
C TRP A 117 11.38 -13.83 -2.78
N PRO A 118 11.10 -14.51 -3.92
CA PRO A 118 11.79 -15.75 -4.19
C PRO A 118 13.29 -15.43 -4.21
N GLU A 119 14.08 -16.14 -3.41
CA GLU A 119 15.53 -16.05 -3.49
C GLU A 119 15.94 -16.17 -4.95
N ARG A 120 16.76 -15.23 -5.40
CA ARG A 120 17.29 -15.21 -6.75
C ARG A 120 18.03 -16.54 -6.92
N THR A 121 17.47 -17.49 -7.68
CA THR A 121 18.19 -18.71 -8.01
C THR A 121 19.43 -18.27 -8.79
N GLU A 122 20.59 -18.29 -8.13
CA GLU A 122 21.86 -18.01 -8.78
C GLU A 122 22.05 -19.06 -9.89
N ALA A 123 22.20 -18.57 -11.12
CA ALA A 123 22.56 -19.37 -12.30
C ALA A 123 24.05 -19.22 -12.58
#